data_AF-Q4V3H9-F1
#
_entry.id   AF-Q4V3H9-F1
#
_cell.length_a   1.000
_cell.length_b   1.000
_cell.length_c   1.000
_cell.angle_alpha   90.00
_cell.angle_beta   90.00
_cell.angle_gamma   90.00
#
_symmetry.space_group_name_H-M   'P 1'
#
loop_
_entity.id
_entity.type
_entity.pdbx_description
1 polymer ?
#
loop_
_entity_poly.entity_id
_entity_poly.type
_entity_poly.pdbx_seq_one_letter_code
_entity_poly.pdbx_strand_id
1 'polypeptide(L)'
;MWSIRRLSLQKLAKLQAIHNSLWQAIRCLECYFQLSLITLLMKFFIDTSALPYWLYLSRVEHTRVAVQHYVATVECIKLLEIVVPCYLCTRCDAMQRKFLSMFYTVTTDRRSSQLNAALRSLNLQLSQEKYKFSAGGMVDINTEMLGKFFFGMISYIVICIQFSINFRAKKMSNEQMSQNITSTSAPI
;
A
#
# COMPACT_ATOMS: atom_id res chain seq x y z
N MET A 1 -15.25 0.53 48.59
CA MET A 1 -14.24 -0.07 47.66
C MET A 1 -14.78 -1.16 46.73
N TRP A 2 -15.66 -2.06 47.17
CA TRP A 2 -16.20 -3.15 46.33
C TRP A 2 -17.04 -2.69 45.13
N SER A 3 -17.89 -1.67 45.32
CA SER A 3 -18.68 -1.06 44.24
C SER A 3 -17.81 -0.52 43.09
N ILE A 4 -16.69 0.14 43.42
CA ILE A 4 -15.74 0.69 42.43
C ILE A 4 -15.07 -0.41 41.62
N ARG A 5 -14.68 -1.54 42.25
CA ARG A 5 -14.08 -2.70 41.56
C ARG A 5 -15.07 -3.35 40.60
N ARG A 6 -16.32 -3.52 41.03
CA ARG A 6 -17.39 -4.09 40.19
C ARG A 6 -17.69 -3.18 38.99
N LEU A 7 -17.68 -1.86 39.19
CA LEU A 7 -17.85 -0.88 38.12
C LEU A 7 -16.69 -0.92 37.11
N SER A 8 -15.44 -1.05 37.56
CA SER A 8 -14.28 -1.18 36.66
C SER A 8 -14.33 -2.48 35.83
N LEU A 9 -14.75 -3.59 36.43
CA LEU A 9 -14.94 -4.87 35.73
C LEU A 9 -16.03 -4.78 34.66
N GLN A 10 -17.16 -4.11 34.96
CA GLN A 10 -18.22 -3.88 33.97
C GLN A 10 -17.76 -2.99 32.81
N LYS A 11 -16.97 -1.94 33.08
CA LYS A 11 -16.41 -1.08 32.03
C LYS A 11 -15.43 -1.85 31.14
N LEU A 12 -14.60 -2.72 31.73
CA LEU A 12 -13.67 -3.57 30.99
C LEU A 12 -14.42 -4.56 30.08
N ALA A 13 -15.47 -5.19 30.59
CA ALA A 13 -16.31 -6.09 29.81
C ALA A 13 -17.02 -5.38 28.64
N LYS A 14 -17.52 -4.15 28.85
CA LYS A 14 -18.09 -3.34 27.77
C LYS A 14 -17.04 -2.98 26.71
N LEU A 15 -15.83 -2.64 27.14
CA LEU A 15 -14.74 -2.32 26.22
C LEU A 15 -14.33 -3.55 25.39
N GLN A 16 -14.29 -4.72 26.01
CA GLN A 16 -14.06 -6.00 25.31
C GLN A 16 -15.12 -6.26 24.24
N ALA A 17 -16.40 -6.07 24.59
CA ALA A 17 -17.50 -6.27 23.65
C ALA A 17 -17.42 -5.33 22.44
N ILE A 18 -17.10 -4.05 22.67
CA ILE A 18 -16.91 -3.07 21.60
C ILE A 18 -15.71 -3.45 20.72
N HIS A 19 -14.60 -3.85 21.33
CA HIS A 19 -13.41 -4.28 20.59
C HIS A 19 -13.71 -5.50 19.70
N ASN A 20 -14.39 -6.50 20.25
CA ASN A 20 -14.75 -7.71 19.54
C ASN A 20 -15.71 -7.41 18.37
N SER A 21 -16.67 -6.51 18.58
CA SER A 21 -17.57 -6.05 17.51
C SER A 21 -16.81 -5.31 16.41
N LEU A 22 -15.85 -4.45 16.77
CA LEU A 22 -15.01 -3.75 15.81
C LEU A 22 -14.10 -4.72 15.03
N TRP A 23 -13.52 -5.71 15.72
CA TRP A 23 -12.73 -6.76 15.10
C TRP A 23 -13.53 -7.59 14.11
N GLN A 24 -14.73 -8.02 14.49
CA GLN A 24 -15.60 -8.78 13.61
C GLN A 24 -16.05 -7.96 12.38
N ALA A 25 -16.33 -6.67 12.55
CA ALA A 25 -16.64 -5.77 11.44
C ALA A 25 -15.45 -5.63 10.47
N ILE A 26 -14.24 -5.47 10.99
CA ILE A 26 -13.02 -5.36 10.17
C ILE A 26 -12.76 -6.66 9.40
N ARG A 27 -12.90 -7.83 10.05
CA ARG A 27 -12.73 -9.14 9.39
C ARG A 27 -13.79 -9.38 8.32
N CYS A 28 -15.03 -8.95 8.55
CA CYS A 28 -16.09 -9.01 7.56
C CYS A 28 -15.72 -8.15 6.34
N LEU A 29 -15.30 -6.90 6.57
CA LEU A 29 -14.86 -6.00 5.52
C LEU A 29 -13.68 -6.57 4.73
N GLU A 30 -12.69 -7.14 5.43
CA GLU A 30 -11.53 -7.78 4.81
C GLU A 30 -11.94 -8.93 3.87
N CYS A 31 -12.83 -9.83 4.32
CA CYS A 31 -13.32 -10.95 3.50
C CYS A 31 -14.05 -10.46 2.23
N TYR A 32 -14.87 -9.42 2.33
CA TYR A 32 -15.58 -8.87 1.18
C TYR A 32 -14.64 -8.17 0.19
N PHE A 33 -13.62 -7.47 0.68
CA PHE A 33 -12.75 -6.65 -0.15
C PHE A 33 -11.45 -7.34 -0.57
N GLN A 34 -11.14 -8.56 -0.12
CA GLN A 34 -9.86 -9.21 -0.40
C GLN A 34 -9.53 -9.25 -1.90
N LEU A 35 -10.49 -9.69 -2.72
CA LEU A 35 -10.30 -9.86 -4.17
C LEU A 35 -10.33 -8.50 -4.86
N SER A 36 -11.30 -7.65 -4.47
CA SER A 36 -11.43 -6.30 -5.00
C SER A 36 -10.15 -5.50 -4.82
N LEU A 37 -9.50 -5.62 -3.67
CA LEU A 37 -8.28 -4.92 -3.33
C LEU A 37 -7.08 -5.41 -4.15
N ILE A 38 -6.93 -6.73 -4.33
CA ILE A 38 -5.88 -7.30 -5.19
C ILE A 38 -6.07 -6.83 -6.64
N THR A 39 -7.29 -6.92 -7.15
CA THR A 39 -7.62 -6.48 -8.51
C THR A 39 -7.35 -4.99 -8.69
N LEU A 40 -7.72 -4.16 -7.72
CA LEU A 40 -7.46 -2.73 -7.72
C LEU A 40 -5.96 -2.41 -7.67
N LEU A 41 -5.18 -3.17 -6.89
CA LEU A 41 -3.73 -3.01 -6.85
C LEU A 41 -3.05 -3.37 -8.17
N MET A 42 -3.49 -4.47 -8.80
CA MET A 42 -3.00 -4.89 -10.11
C MET A 42 -3.37 -3.87 -11.19
N LYS A 43 -4.61 -3.38 -11.16
CA LYS A 43 -5.07 -2.31 -12.05
C LYS A 43 -4.18 -1.07 -11.92
N PHE A 44 -3.90 -0.64 -10.70
CA PHE A 44 -3.05 0.52 -10.49
C PHE A 44 -1.60 0.30 -10.90
N PHE A 45 -1.06 -0.90 -10.70
CA PHE A 45 0.28 -1.23 -11.18
C PHE A 45 0.37 -1.09 -12.71
N ILE A 46 -0.63 -1.62 -13.43
CA ILE A 46 -0.72 -1.52 -14.90
C ILE A 46 -0.89 -0.05 -15.33
N ASP A 47 -1.84 0.67 -14.73
CA ASP A 47 -2.14 2.06 -15.11
C ASP A 47 -0.93 2.97 -14.85
N THR A 48 -0.26 2.82 -13.70
CA THR A 48 0.91 3.63 -13.35
C THR A 48 2.14 3.22 -14.17
N SER A 49 2.24 1.96 -14.63
CA SER A 49 3.40 1.50 -15.42
C SER A 49 3.30 1.91 -16.89
N ALA A 50 2.12 2.28 -17.37
CA ALA A 50 1.92 2.92 -18.68
C ALA A 50 2.41 4.39 -18.71
N LEU A 51 2.64 5.00 -17.54
CA LEU A 51 3.01 6.41 -17.36
C LEU A 51 4.34 6.81 -18.02
N PRO A 52 5.44 6.04 -17.93
CA PRO A 52 6.70 6.38 -18.60
C PRO A 52 6.58 6.28 -20.11
N TYR A 53 5.77 5.34 -20.60
CA TYR A 53 5.52 5.21 -22.03
C TYR A 53 4.80 6.45 -22.56
N TRP A 54 3.75 6.91 -21.86
CA TRP A 54 3.03 8.12 -22.21
C TRP A 54 3.86 9.39 -22.02
N LEU A 55 4.63 9.49 -20.94
CA LEU A 55 5.54 10.63 -20.70
C LEU A 55 6.60 10.69 -21.81
N TYR A 56 7.17 9.55 -22.18
CA TYR A 56 8.14 9.43 -23.26
C TYR A 56 7.54 9.82 -24.62
N LEU A 57 6.38 9.28 -24.96
CA LEU A 57 5.68 9.61 -26.20
C LEU A 57 5.35 11.11 -26.26
N SER A 58 4.87 11.69 -25.15
CA SER A 58 4.56 13.13 -25.09
C SER A 58 5.76 14.05 -25.32
N ARG A 59 6.97 13.59 -24.99
CA ARG A 59 8.22 14.30 -25.24
C ARG A 59 8.69 14.17 -26.68
N VAL A 60 8.45 13.02 -27.31
CA VAL A 60 8.81 12.75 -28.71
C VAL A 60 7.86 13.45 -29.69
N GLU A 61 6.58 13.55 -29.33
CA GLU A 61 5.52 14.06 -30.22
C GLU A 61 5.21 15.56 -30.00
N HIS A 62 6.04 16.27 -29.23
CA HIS A 62 5.91 17.70 -28.91
C HIS A 62 4.48 18.12 -28.50
N THR A 63 3.84 17.33 -27.63
CA THR A 63 2.46 17.59 -27.19
C THR A 63 2.40 18.84 -26.31
N ARG A 64 1.27 19.57 -26.35
CA ARG A 64 1.07 20.81 -25.57
C ARG A 64 1.27 20.57 -24.08
N VAL A 65 1.99 21.47 -23.42
CA VAL A 65 2.31 21.43 -21.97
C VAL A 65 1.06 21.26 -21.08
N ALA A 66 -0.08 21.82 -21.49
CA ALA A 66 -1.35 21.66 -20.79
C ALA A 66 -1.83 20.19 -20.70
N VAL A 67 -1.62 19.40 -21.77
CA VAL A 67 -1.99 17.98 -21.80
C VAL A 67 -1.09 17.17 -20.88
N GLN A 68 0.21 17.51 -20.83
CA GLN A 68 1.16 16.88 -19.91
C GLN A 68 0.80 17.13 -18.44
N HIS A 69 0.42 18.35 -18.09
CA HIS A 69 -0.03 18.66 -16.73
C HIS A 69 -1.33 17.94 -16.37
N TYR A 70 -2.31 17.90 -17.27
CA TYR A 70 -3.57 17.18 -17.03
C TYR A 70 -3.32 15.69 -16.74
N VAL A 71 -2.51 15.03 -17.56
CA VAL A 71 -2.14 13.62 -17.37
C VAL A 71 -1.40 13.45 -16.03
N ALA A 72 -0.42 14.30 -15.72
CA ALA A 72 0.30 14.22 -14.45
C ALA A 72 -0.64 14.36 -13.23
N THR A 73 -1.60 15.28 -13.27
CA THR A 73 -2.57 15.47 -12.18
C THR A 73 -3.48 14.26 -12.01
N VAL A 74 -4.00 13.68 -13.09
CA VAL A 74 -4.84 12.47 -13.03
C VAL A 74 -4.07 11.30 -12.39
N GLU A 75 -2.79 11.14 -12.74
CA GLU A 75 -1.94 10.10 -12.17
C GLU A 75 -1.59 10.34 -10.70
N CYS A 76 -1.33 11.59 -10.30
CA CYS A 76 -1.16 11.93 -8.89
C CYS A 76 -2.40 11.59 -8.06
N ILE A 77 -3.60 11.79 -8.61
CA ILE A 77 -4.85 11.42 -7.94
C ILE A 77 -4.94 9.90 -7.73
N LYS A 78 -4.62 9.10 -8.76
CA LYS A 78 -4.59 7.62 -8.65
C LYS A 78 -3.58 7.13 -7.61
N LEU A 79 -2.40 7.72 -7.57
CA LEU A 79 -1.40 7.41 -6.54
C LEU A 79 -1.93 7.75 -5.14
N LEU A 80 -2.60 8.89 -4.99
CA LEU A 80 -3.18 9.29 -3.71
C LEU A 80 -4.26 8.30 -3.25
N GLU A 81 -5.05 7.76 -4.17
CA GLU A 81 -6.09 6.76 -3.90
C GLU A 81 -5.54 5.46 -3.30
N ILE A 82 -4.27 5.11 -3.56
CA ILE A 82 -3.58 3.95 -2.94
C ILE A 82 -2.88 4.35 -1.64
N VAL A 83 -2.26 5.53 -1.62
CA VAL A 83 -1.50 6.01 -0.46
C VAL A 83 -2.42 6.24 0.73
N VAL A 84 -3.62 6.80 0.52
CA VAL A 84 -4.59 7.09 1.59
C VAL A 84 -5.02 5.84 2.36
N PRO A 85 -5.53 4.76 1.73
CA PRO A 85 -5.90 3.55 2.46
C PRO A 85 -4.70 2.88 3.11
N CYS A 86 -3.53 2.81 2.45
CA CYS A 86 -2.31 2.30 3.06
C CYS A 86 -1.94 3.08 4.32
N TYR A 87 -1.97 4.42 4.25
CA TYR A 87 -1.67 5.30 5.37
C TYR A 87 -2.67 5.13 6.52
N LEU A 88 -3.96 5.06 6.20
CA LEU A 88 -5.02 4.89 7.19
C LEU A 88 -4.86 3.55 7.92
N CYS A 89 -4.63 2.46 7.18
CA CYS A 89 -4.35 1.13 7.75
C CYS A 89 -3.13 1.15 8.68
N THR A 90 -2.02 1.75 8.26
CA THR A 90 -0.81 1.89 9.10
C THR A 90 -1.08 2.73 10.36
N ARG A 91 -1.88 3.79 10.24
CA ARG A 91 -2.28 4.62 11.39
C ARG A 91 -3.16 3.86 12.37
N CYS A 92 -4.12 3.07 11.88
CA CYS A 92 -4.96 2.21 12.70
C CYS A 92 -4.13 1.20 13.49
N ASP A 93 -3.18 0.52 12.84
CA ASP A 93 -2.25 -0.42 13.48
C ASP A 93 -1.35 0.29 14.54
N ALA A 94 -0.86 1.49 14.24
CA ALA A 94 -0.12 2.29 15.21
C ALA A 94 -0.96 2.71 16.43
N MET A 95 -2.22 3.08 16.22
CA MET A 95 -3.14 3.43 17.32
C MET A 95 -3.49 2.21 18.17
N GLN A 96 -3.70 1.04 17.57
CA GLN A 96 -3.91 -0.20 18.30
C GLN A 96 -2.71 -0.54 19.20
N ARG A 97 -1.48 -0.43 18.68
CA ARG A 97 -0.27 -0.63 19.50
C ARG A 97 -0.18 0.34 20.68
N LYS A 98 -0.52 1.61 20.48
CA LYS A 98 -0.55 2.62 21.55
C LYS A 98 -1.61 2.29 22.61
N PHE A 99 -2.78 1.85 22.17
CA PHE A 99 -3.85 1.39 23.05
C PHE A 99 -3.36 0.21 23.91
N LEU A 100 -2.79 -0.83 23.29
CA LEU A 100 -2.19 -1.98 23.98
C LEU A 100 -1.12 -1.58 25.01
N SER A 101 -0.23 -0.65 24.64
CA SER A 101 0.80 -0.11 25.54
C SER A 101 0.18 0.56 26.76
N MET A 102 -0.88 1.35 26.59
CA MET A 102 -1.58 2.00 27.70
C MET A 102 -2.21 0.95 28.65
N PHE A 103 -2.79 -0.12 28.11
CA PHE A 103 -3.30 -1.24 28.92
C PHE A 103 -2.20 -1.92 29.71
N TYR A 104 -1.04 -2.12 29.10
CA TYR A 104 0.11 -2.74 29.76
C TYR A 104 0.63 -1.88 30.93
N THR A 105 0.79 -0.57 30.72
CA THR A 105 1.17 0.36 31.80
C THR A 105 0.14 0.38 32.94
N VAL A 106 -1.16 0.34 32.62
CA VAL A 106 -2.23 0.28 33.63
C VAL A 106 -2.21 -1.02 34.43
N THR A 107 -1.85 -2.16 33.82
CA THR A 107 -1.71 -3.45 34.54
C THR A 107 -0.56 -3.46 35.55
N THR A 108 0.46 -2.62 35.37
CA THR A 108 1.63 -2.59 36.26
C THR A 108 1.32 -1.89 37.60
N ASP A 109 0.24 -1.10 37.69
CA ASP A 109 0.09 -0.10 38.76
C ASP A 109 -0.96 -0.45 39.87
N ARG A 110 -1.54 -1.66 39.95
CA ARG A 110 -2.58 -1.93 40.99
C ARG A 110 -2.64 -3.30 41.69
N ARG A 111 -2.88 -3.19 43.02
CA ARG A 111 -3.09 -4.14 44.14
C ARG A 111 -4.15 -5.27 43.99
N SER A 112 -4.71 -5.57 42.82
CA SER A 112 -5.83 -6.54 42.68
C SER A 112 -5.53 -7.63 41.65
N SER A 113 -5.30 -8.86 42.12
CA SER A 113 -4.95 -10.01 41.26
C SER A 113 -6.05 -10.36 40.23
N GLN A 114 -7.34 -10.30 40.63
CA GLN A 114 -8.46 -10.58 39.73
C GLN A 114 -8.59 -9.57 38.59
N LEU A 115 -8.40 -8.28 38.86
CA LEU A 115 -8.48 -7.25 37.83
C LEU A 115 -7.29 -7.36 36.86
N ASN A 116 -6.09 -7.63 37.38
CA ASN A 116 -4.89 -7.82 36.55
C ASN A 116 -4.98 -9.08 35.68
N ALA A 117 -5.58 -10.17 36.18
CA ALA A 117 -5.80 -11.37 35.39
C ALA A 117 -6.77 -11.12 34.22
N ALA A 118 -7.88 -10.43 34.48
CA ALA A 118 -8.85 -10.06 33.45
C ALA A 118 -8.24 -9.10 32.40
N LEU A 119 -7.50 -8.07 32.84
CA LEU A 119 -6.79 -7.18 31.93
C LEU A 119 -5.71 -7.91 31.12
N ARG A 120 -4.98 -8.86 31.70
CA ARG A 120 -3.93 -9.61 31.01
C ARG A 120 -4.52 -10.54 29.94
N SER A 121 -5.63 -11.21 30.24
CA SER A 121 -6.36 -12.03 29.28
C SER A 121 -6.89 -11.17 28.12
N LEU A 122 -7.45 -9.99 28.43
CA LEU A 122 -7.88 -9.03 27.43
C LEU A 122 -6.71 -8.57 26.55
N ASN A 123 -5.59 -8.19 27.16
CA ASN A 123 -4.39 -7.72 26.45
C ASN A 123 -3.80 -8.83 25.54
N LEU A 124 -3.86 -10.09 25.98
CA LEU A 124 -3.48 -11.23 25.14
C LEU A 124 -4.42 -11.42 23.94
N GLN A 125 -5.75 -11.34 24.14
CA GLN A 125 -6.72 -11.40 23.03
C GLN A 125 -6.46 -10.24 22.04
N LEU A 126 -6.33 -9.02 22.55
CA LEU A 126 -6.06 -7.81 21.77
C LEU A 126 -4.72 -7.84 21.00
N SER A 127 -3.71 -8.54 21.53
CA SER A 127 -2.38 -8.67 20.92
C SER A 127 -2.35 -9.73 19.82
N GLN A 128 -3.18 -10.78 19.97
CA GLN A 128 -3.36 -11.81 18.94
C GLN A 128 -4.24 -11.30 17.79
N GLU A 129 -5.28 -10.51 18.10
CA GLU A 129 -6.21 -9.93 17.13
C GLU A 129 -5.71 -8.58 16.58
N LYS A 130 -4.59 -8.59 15.86
CA LYS A 130 -4.09 -7.37 15.20
C LYS A 130 -5.08 -6.92 14.13
N TYR A 131 -5.48 -5.66 14.15
CA TYR A 131 -6.23 -4.98 13.09
C TYR A 131 -5.33 -4.76 11.88
N LYS A 132 -4.99 -5.87 11.22
CA LYS A 132 -4.26 -5.87 9.97
C LYS A 132 -5.26 -6.09 8.86
N PHE A 133 -5.39 -5.09 8.00
CA PHE A 133 -6.13 -5.25 6.76
C PHE A 133 -5.25 -6.04 5.80
N SER A 134 -5.54 -7.32 5.63
CA SER A 134 -4.81 -8.19 4.72
C SER A 134 -5.65 -8.47 3.48
N ALA A 135 -5.02 -8.45 2.31
CA ALA A 135 -5.61 -8.89 1.07
C ALA A 135 -5.70 -10.43 1.08
N GLY A 136 -6.67 -10.99 1.80
CA GLY A 136 -6.90 -12.44 1.88
C GLY A 136 -5.73 -13.21 2.50
N GLY A 137 -4.93 -12.57 3.36
CA GLY A 137 -3.73 -13.15 3.96
C GLY A 137 -2.50 -13.20 3.03
N MET A 138 -2.63 -12.78 1.77
CA MET A 138 -1.52 -12.79 0.81
C MET A 138 -0.64 -11.54 0.95
N VAL A 139 -1.25 -10.38 1.20
CA VAL A 139 -0.53 -9.11 1.31
C VAL A 139 -1.14 -8.23 2.40
N ASP A 140 -0.38 -7.91 3.44
CA ASP A 140 -0.77 -6.93 4.45
C ASP A 140 -0.71 -5.51 3.84
N ILE A 141 -1.82 -4.77 3.86
CA ILE A 141 -1.82 -3.37 3.46
C ILE A 141 -1.09 -2.56 4.54
N ASN A 142 0.17 -2.23 4.27
CA ASN A 142 0.98 -1.42 5.15
C ASN A 142 1.93 -0.53 4.33
N THR A 143 2.58 0.43 4.98
CA THR A 143 3.63 1.26 4.37
C THR A 143 4.78 0.43 3.80
N GLU A 144 5.03 -0.78 4.31
CA GLU A 144 5.99 -1.72 3.72
C GLU A 144 5.55 -2.21 2.34
N MET A 145 4.28 -2.59 2.19
CA MET A 145 3.70 -2.96 0.90
C MET A 145 3.74 -1.79 -0.07
N LEU A 146 3.38 -0.59 0.40
CA LEU A 146 3.46 0.64 -0.39
C LEU A 146 4.90 0.89 -0.88
N GLY A 147 5.90 0.67 -0.02
CA GLY A 147 7.31 0.74 -0.39
C GLY A 147 7.70 -0.28 -1.47
N LYS A 148 7.29 -1.55 -1.32
CA LYS A 148 7.51 -2.60 -2.32
C LYS A 148 6.82 -2.28 -3.65
N PHE A 149 5.62 -1.70 -3.59
CA PHE A 149 4.88 -1.26 -4.76
C PHE A 149 5.63 -0.14 -5.49
N PHE A 150 6.03 0.93 -4.81
CA PHE A 150 6.81 2.01 -5.42
C PHE A 150 8.16 1.54 -5.95
N PHE A 151 8.84 0.66 -5.23
CA PHE A 151 10.10 0.08 -5.69
C PHE A 151 9.90 -0.70 -6.99
N GLY A 152 8.95 -1.65 -7.02
CA GLY A 152 8.64 -2.44 -8.22
C GLY A 152 8.22 -1.56 -9.39
N MET A 153 7.41 -0.52 -9.12
CA MET A 153 7.04 0.50 -10.09
C MET A 153 8.27 1.19 -10.68
N ILE A 154 9.10 1.82 -9.87
CA ILE A 154 10.29 2.56 -10.34
C ILE A 154 11.25 1.63 -11.10
N SER A 155 11.48 0.41 -10.60
CA SER A 155 12.31 -0.58 -11.29
C SER A 155 11.77 -0.91 -12.68
N TYR A 156 10.46 -1.15 -12.81
CA TYR A 156 9.84 -1.43 -14.10
C TYR A 156 9.98 -0.24 -15.06
N ILE A 157 9.74 0.98 -14.58
CA ILE A 157 9.91 2.22 -15.36
C ILE A 157 11.34 2.31 -15.94
N VAL A 158 12.35 2.10 -15.09
CA VAL A 158 13.77 2.14 -15.50
C VAL A 158 14.06 1.08 -16.57
N ILE A 159 13.56 -0.15 -16.39
CA ILE A 159 13.72 -1.23 -17.37
C ILE A 159 13.09 -0.85 -18.72
N CYS A 160 11.88 -0.32 -18.72
CA CYS A 160 11.20 0.12 -19.95
C CYS A 160 11.97 1.23 -20.68
N ILE A 161 12.51 2.20 -19.94
CA ILE A 161 13.32 3.28 -20.53
C ILE A 161 14.61 2.71 -21.13
N GLN A 162 15.32 1.87 -20.40
CA GLN A 162 16.54 1.21 -20.90
C GLN A 162 16.26 0.39 -22.16
N PHE A 163 15.15 -0.35 -22.19
CA PHE A 163 14.74 -1.14 -23.35
C PHE A 163 14.43 -0.25 -24.55
N SER A 164 13.70 0.87 -24.34
CA SER A 164 13.38 1.86 -25.38
C SER A 164 14.63 2.49 -26.00
N ILE A 165 15.60 2.89 -25.17
CA ILE A 165 16.88 3.47 -25.63
C ILE A 165 17.66 2.46 -26.46
N ASN A 166 17.81 1.22 -25.97
CA ASN A 166 18.51 0.16 -26.69
C ASN A 166 17.85 -0.17 -28.03
N PHE A 167 16.51 -0.22 -28.07
CA PHE A 167 15.78 -0.47 -29.31
C PHE A 167 16.02 0.63 -30.35
N ARG A 168 16.03 1.90 -29.92
CA ARG A 168 16.31 3.04 -30.81
C ARG A 168 17.75 3.10 -31.29
N ALA A 169 18.72 2.81 -30.41
CA ALA A 169 20.13 2.71 -30.79
C ALA A 169 20.33 1.62 -31.85
N LYS A 170 19.69 0.45 -31.69
CA LYS A 170 19.74 -0.64 -32.67
C LYS A 170 19.10 -0.25 -34.01
N LYS A 171 17.97 0.46 -33.98
CA LYS A 171 17.32 0.96 -35.20
C LYS A 171 18.23 1.93 -35.98
N MET A 172 18.82 2.91 -35.30
CA MET A 172 19.75 3.87 -35.94
C MET A 172 20.99 3.18 -36.51
N SER A 173 21.55 2.19 -35.80
CA SER A 173 22.69 1.40 -36.30
C SER A 173 22.35 0.59 -37.55
N ASN A 174 21.17 -0.03 -37.60
CA ASN A 174 20.71 -0.76 -38.80
C ASN A 174 20.44 0.16 -40.00
N GLU A 175 19.90 1.37 -39.76
CA GLU A 175 19.67 2.38 -40.80
C GLU A 175 20.99 2.91 -41.37
N GLN A 176 22.00 3.20 -40.53
CA GLN A 176 23.34 3.60 -40.96
C GLN A 176 24.05 2.50 -41.76
N MET A 177 23.90 1.24 -41.34
CA MET A 177 24.50 0.10 -42.05
C MET A 177 23.83 -0.14 -43.42
N SER A 178 22.52 0.06 -43.53
CA SER A 178 21.79 -0.04 -44.81
C SER A 178 22.16 1.11 -45.77
N GLN A 179 22.37 2.33 -45.26
CA GLN A 179 22.83 3.45 -46.09
C GLN A 179 24.25 3.25 -46.61
N ASN A 180 25.17 2.73 -45.79
CA ASN A 180 26.54 2.44 -46.24
C ASN A 180 26.60 1.35 -47.32
N ILE A 181 25.75 0.33 -47.27
CA ILE A 181 25.71 -0.72 -48.29
C ILE A 181 25.16 -0.17 -49.64
N THR A 182 24.24 0.78 -49.57
CA THR A 182 23.63 1.39 -50.77
C THR A 182 24.57 2.41 -51.44
N SER A 183 25.40 3.13 -50.67
CA SER A 183 26.41 4.06 -51.23
C SER A 183 27.64 3.36 -51.81
N THR A 184 27.90 2.11 -51.44
CA THR A 184 29.03 1.32 -51.97
C THR A 184 28.67 0.53 -53.24
N SER A 185 27.41 0.57 -53.68
CA SER A 185 26.90 -0.20 -54.83
C SER A 185 26.50 0.65 -56.04
N ALA A 186 26.88 1.94 -56.08
CA ALA A 186 26.78 2.74 -57.30
C ALA A 186 27.95 2.36 -58.24
N PRO A 187 27.70 1.69 -59.38
CA PRO A 187 28.76 1.37 -60.32
C PRO A 187 29.16 2.63 -61.11
N ILE A 188 30.47 2.80 -61.29
CA ILE A 188 31.07 3.71 -62.27
C ILE A 188 30.91 3.08 -63.66
#